data_AF-A0A0F8WLY4-F1
#
_entry.id   AF-A0A0F8WLY4-F1
#
_cell.length_a   1.000
_cell.length_b   1.000
_cell.length_c   1.000
_cell.angle_alpha   90.00
_cell.angle_beta   90.00
_cell.angle_gamma   90.00
#
_symmetry.space_group_name_H-M   'P 1'
#
loop_
_entity.id
_entity.type
_entity.pdbx_description
1 polymer ?
#
loop_
_entity_poly.entity_id
_entity_poly.type
_entity_poly.pdbx_seq_one_letter_code
_entity_poly.pdbx_strand_id
1 'polypeptide(L)'
;FRPDLIKRAVLSEQSKKRNPQGRFLLAGKQVTASSVGPGSGISKVPRTHGKGTHHGNRAALIHSTVGGRLAHPPKVEKIIVEKINKKEHRLALWSAVSATASRDTVESRGHLFDEKISFPIIVEDKINNLERTKEVIEAIEKLGVGDDLSRSQIKKIRAGKIIAQNNPWVHFLKEYIKKNGSVKGKGNTLKMASIEYNKMKKKKNNIIV
;
A
#
# COMPACT_ATOMS: atom_id res chain seq x y z
N PHE A 1 12.98 9.27 21.25
CA PHE A 1 12.50 8.43 20.13
C PHE A 1 11.68 7.26 20.67
N ARG A 2 10.41 7.13 20.26
CA ARG A 2 9.46 6.08 20.70
C ARG A 2 8.97 5.26 19.50
N PRO A 3 9.70 4.19 19.11
CA PRO A 3 9.36 3.39 17.93
C PRO A 3 8.04 2.60 18.08
N ASP A 4 7.64 2.29 19.32
CA ASP A 4 6.38 1.63 19.66
C ASP A 4 5.16 2.43 19.19
N LEU A 5 5.10 3.71 19.55
CA LEU A 5 4.00 4.62 19.19
C LEU A 5 3.97 4.88 17.67
N ILE A 6 5.14 5.07 17.07
CA ILE A 6 5.28 5.29 15.62
C ILE A 6 4.77 4.07 14.85
N LYS A 7 5.19 2.85 15.25
CA LYS A 7 4.77 1.61 14.59
C LYS A 7 3.25 1.45 14.63
N ARG A 8 2.63 1.67 15.80
CA ARG A 8 1.17 1.58 15.94
C ARG A 8 0.44 2.60 15.07
N ALA A 9 0.89 3.85 15.07
CA ALA A 9 0.30 4.90 14.23
C ALA A 9 0.39 4.55 12.74
N VAL A 10 1.55 4.07 12.28
CA VAL A 10 1.76 3.66 10.88
C VAL A 10 0.85 2.48 10.50
N LEU A 11 0.72 1.47 11.35
CA LEU A 11 -0.15 0.31 11.09
C LEU A 11 -1.63 0.72 10.99
N SER A 12 -2.08 1.61 11.89
CA SER A 12 -3.41 2.21 11.84
C SER A 12 -3.63 3.00 10.55
N GLU A 13 -2.70 3.87 10.14
CA GLU A 13 -2.82 4.63 8.88
C GLU A 13 -2.80 3.72 7.63
N GLN A 14 -1.98 2.67 7.63
CA GLN A 14 -1.97 1.67 6.56
C GLN A 14 -3.29 0.91 6.49
N SER A 15 -3.93 0.64 7.63
CA SER A 15 -5.22 -0.06 7.69
C SER A 15 -6.34 0.73 7.01
N LYS A 16 -6.34 2.06 7.13
CA LYS A 16 -7.33 2.97 6.50
C LYS A 16 -7.26 2.97 4.98
N LYS A 17 -6.09 2.65 4.40
CA LYS A 17 -5.89 2.57 2.95
C LYS A 17 -6.39 1.27 2.32
N ARG A 18 -6.78 0.27 3.14
CA ARG A 18 -7.26 -1.02 2.64
C ARG A 18 -8.72 -0.91 2.23
N ASN A 19 -9.04 -1.38 1.02
CA ASN A 19 -10.42 -1.47 0.56
C ASN A 19 -11.12 -2.69 1.16
N PRO A 20 -12.41 -2.59 1.51
CA PRO A 20 -13.19 -3.74 1.92
C PRO A 20 -13.31 -4.73 0.77
N GLN A 21 -13.22 -6.02 1.10
CA GLN A 21 -13.31 -7.10 0.13
C GLN A 21 -14.21 -8.20 0.66
N GLY A 22 -14.94 -8.86 -0.24
CA GLY A 22 -15.78 -10.00 0.11
C GLY A 22 -16.05 -10.90 -1.08
N ARG A 23 -16.59 -12.09 -0.79
CA ARG A 23 -17.15 -12.97 -1.81
C ARG A 23 -18.65 -12.71 -1.96
N PHE A 24 -19.19 -13.05 -3.13
CA PHE A 24 -20.63 -13.04 -3.34
C PHE A 24 -21.33 -13.98 -2.33
N LEU A 25 -22.44 -13.53 -1.75
CA LEU A 25 -23.09 -14.20 -0.60
C LEU A 25 -23.53 -15.64 -0.90
N LEU A 26 -23.96 -15.91 -2.13
CA LEU A 26 -24.41 -17.23 -2.59
C LEU A 26 -23.35 -17.98 -3.40
N ALA A 27 -22.09 -17.54 -3.40
CA ALA A 27 -21.02 -18.22 -4.12
C ALA A 27 -20.88 -19.69 -3.66
N GLY A 28 -20.96 -20.62 -4.61
CA GLY A 28 -20.93 -22.06 -4.35
C GLY A 28 -22.18 -22.64 -3.69
N LYS A 29 -23.26 -21.84 -3.59
CA LYS A 29 -24.58 -22.25 -3.06
C LYS A 29 -25.72 -22.15 -4.09
N GLN A 30 -25.48 -21.58 -5.27
CA GLN A 30 -26.46 -21.47 -6.36
C GLN A 30 -26.65 -22.81 -7.10
N VAL A 31 -26.89 -23.88 -6.36
CA VAL A 31 -27.04 -25.24 -6.88
C VAL A 31 -28.07 -25.98 -6.04
N THR A 32 -28.97 -26.71 -6.69
CA THR A 32 -29.91 -27.62 -6.02
C THR A 32 -29.21 -28.94 -5.76
N ALA A 33 -28.88 -29.21 -4.49
CA ALA A 33 -28.18 -30.42 -4.09
C ALA A 33 -28.71 -30.95 -2.76
N SER A 34 -28.89 -32.26 -2.66
CA SER A 34 -29.27 -32.94 -1.43
C SER A 34 -28.42 -34.19 -1.19
N SER A 35 -28.39 -34.67 0.04
CA SER A 35 -27.69 -35.91 0.37
C SER A 35 -28.51 -37.11 -0.09
N VAL A 36 -27.85 -38.12 -0.67
CA VAL A 36 -28.48 -39.38 -1.08
C VAL A 36 -28.87 -40.23 0.13
N GLY A 37 -28.26 -39.98 1.30
CA GLY A 37 -28.49 -40.76 2.52
C GLY A 37 -27.59 -42.01 2.61
N PRO A 38 -27.79 -42.84 3.67
CA PRO A 38 -27.06 -44.09 3.84
C PRO A 38 -27.53 -45.18 2.84
N GLY A 39 -26.75 -46.24 2.68
CA GLY A 39 -27.15 -47.44 1.91
C GLY A 39 -26.74 -47.44 0.43
N SER A 40 -26.17 -46.35 -0.09
CA SER A 40 -25.76 -46.26 -1.51
C SER A 40 -24.26 -46.53 -1.77
N GLY A 41 -23.48 -46.93 -0.76
CA GLY A 41 -22.03 -47.13 -0.89
C GLY A 41 -21.21 -45.86 -1.19
N ILE A 42 -21.81 -44.67 -0.99
CA ILE A 42 -21.23 -43.37 -1.33
C ILE A 42 -21.26 -42.45 -0.10
N SER A 43 -20.36 -41.47 -0.05
CA SER A 43 -20.35 -40.45 1.01
C SER A 43 -21.66 -39.64 1.06
N LYS A 44 -22.05 -39.22 2.28
CA LYS A 44 -23.29 -38.46 2.56
C LYS A 44 -23.22 -36.98 2.14
N VAL A 45 -22.24 -36.59 1.33
CA VAL A 45 -22.08 -35.21 0.85
C VAL A 45 -23.27 -34.85 -0.05
N PRO A 46 -23.82 -33.63 0.01
CA PRO A 46 -24.86 -33.17 -0.89
C PRO A 46 -24.42 -33.28 -2.34
N ARG A 47 -25.28 -33.85 -3.19
CA ARG A 47 -25.05 -34.04 -4.62
C ARG A 47 -26.10 -33.32 -5.43
N THR A 48 -25.67 -32.79 -6.57
CA THR A 48 -26.52 -32.06 -7.51
C THR A 48 -27.62 -32.95 -8.08
N HIS A 49 -28.81 -32.37 -8.17
CA HIS A 49 -29.92 -33.00 -8.89
C HIS A 49 -29.75 -32.81 -10.39
N GLY A 50 -30.06 -33.85 -11.15
CA GLY A 50 -30.01 -33.81 -12.61
C GLY A 50 -29.39 -35.07 -13.21
N LYS A 51 -29.89 -35.45 -14.38
CA LYS A 51 -29.39 -36.56 -15.20
C LYS A 51 -29.01 -36.01 -16.59
N GLY A 52 -28.18 -36.75 -17.33
CA GLY A 52 -27.83 -36.38 -18.72
C GLY A 52 -26.78 -35.27 -18.86
N THR A 53 -26.24 -34.73 -17.77
CA THR A 53 -25.08 -33.83 -17.79
C THR A 53 -23.96 -34.38 -16.93
N HIS A 54 -22.71 -34.07 -17.28
CA HIS A 54 -21.55 -34.43 -16.44
C HIS A 54 -21.61 -33.80 -15.05
N HIS A 55 -22.43 -32.76 -14.86
CA HIS A 55 -22.61 -32.12 -13.57
C HIS A 55 -23.63 -32.84 -12.67
N GLY A 56 -24.43 -33.78 -13.19
CA GLY A 56 -25.38 -34.56 -12.41
C GLY A 56 -24.70 -35.50 -11.40
N ASN A 57 -25.30 -35.67 -10.21
CA ASN A 57 -24.78 -36.48 -9.12
C ASN A 57 -23.38 -36.08 -8.61
N ARG A 58 -22.88 -34.87 -8.88
CA ARG A 58 -21.60 -34.38 -8.35
C ARG A 58 -21.77 -33.78 -6.97
N ALA A 59 -20.75 -33.97 -6.13
CA ALA A 59 -20.71 -33.37 -4.80
C ALA A 59 -20.63 -31.83 -4.90
N ALA A 60 -21.47 -31.12 -4.15
CA ALA A 60 -21.58 -29.67 -4.21
C ALA A 60 -21.85 -29.06 -2.82
N LEU A 61 -21.99 -27.73 -2.76
CA LEU A 61 -22.43 -26.94 -1.60
C LEU A 61 -21.44 -26.88 -0.41
N ILE A 62 -20.59 -27.88 -0.20
CA ILE A 62 -19.62 -27.97 0.90
C ILE A 62 -18.23 -27.47 0.48
N HIS A 63 -17.46 -26.93 1.43
CA HIS A 63 -16.10 -26.40 1.20
C HIS A 63 -15.06 -27.42 0.71
N SER A 64 -15.27 -28.71 0.95
CA SER A 64 -14.37 -29.78 0.50
C SER A 64 -14.63 -30.19 -0.95
N THR A 65 -15.66 -29.62 -1.59
CA THR A 65 -16.05 -29.96 -2.96
C THR A 65 -15.57 -28.90 -3.95
N VAL A 66 -15.21 -29.32 -5.16
CA VAL A 66 -14.83 -28.40 -6.25
C VAL A 66 -16.04 -27.56 -6.64
N GLY A 67 -15.91 -26.23 -6.56
CA GLY A 67 -17.00 -25.30 -6.85
C GLY A 67 -18.02 -25.12 -5.72
N GLY A 68 -17.82 -25.76 -4.57
CA GLY A 68 -18.64 -25.56 -3.37
C GLY A 68 -18.35 -24.25 -2.64
N ARG A 69 -19.16 -23.94 -1.62
CA ARG A 69 -19.01 -22.70 -0.84
C ARG A 69 -17.72 -22.71 -0.01
N LEU A 70 -17.12 -21.55 0.22
CA LEU A 70 -16.06 -21.44 1.24
C LEU A 70 -16.65 -21.56 2.66
N ALA A 71 -15.89 -22.14 3.61
CA ALA A 71 -16.35 -22.29 5.00
C ALA A 71 -16.52 -20.93 5.71
N HIS A 72 -15.50 -20.06 5.61
CA HIS A 72 -15.47 -18.72 6.19
C HIS A 72 -14.95 -17.71 5.16
N PRO A 73 -15.76 -17.32 4.16
CA PRO A 73 -15.33 -16.37 3.15
C PRO A 73 -15.10 -14.97 3.77
N PRO A 74 -14.20 -14.16 3.17
CA PRO A 74 -14.09 -12.76 3.55
C PRO A 74 -15.44 -12.08 3.35
N LYS A 75 -15.85 -11.31 4.36
CA LYS A 75 -17.08 -10.53 4.34
C LYS A 75 -16.74 -9.05 4.21
N VAL A 76 -17.55 -8.32 3.46
CA VAL A 76 -17.45 -6.86 3.30
C VAL A 76 -17.65 -6.14 4.64
N GLU A 77 -18.47 -6.72 5.52
CA GLU A 77 -18.78 -6.22 6.87
C GLU A 77 -17.59 -6.24 7.84
N LYS A 78 -16.48 -6.90 7.49
CA LYS A 78 -15.32 -7.01 8.38
C LYS A 78 -14.73 -5.62 8.63
N ILE A 79 -14.58 -5.24 9.90
CA ILE A 79 -13.88 -4.02 10.30
C ILE A 79 -12.38 -4.24 10.07
N ILE A 80 -11.84 -3.65 9.01
CA ILE A 80 -10.42 -3.73 8.63
C ILE A 80 -9.60 -2.59 9.26
N VAL A 81 -10.27 -1.47 9.56
CA VAL A 81 -9.62 -0.25 10.03
C VAL A 81 -9.34 -0.33 11.52
N GLU A 82 -8.08 -0.19 11.88
CA GLU A 82 -7.65 -0.04 13.27
C GLU A 82 -7.82 1.43 13.69
N LYS A 83 -8.53 1.66 14.81
CA LYS A 83 -8.72 3.00 15.36
C LYS A 83 -7.58 3.33 16.33
N ILE A 84 -7.09 4.57 16.26
CA ILE A 84 -6.07 5.11 17.17
C ILE A 84 -6.55 6.38 17.86
N ASN A 85 -6.11 6.57 19.10
CA ASN A 85 -6.42 7.78 19.87
C ASN A 85 -5.73 9.01 19.28
N LYS A 86 -6.43 10.16 19.26
CA LYS A 86 -5.88 11.43 18.75
C LYS A 86 -4.61 11.87 19.48
N LYS A 87 -4.55 11.65 20.80
CA LYS A 87 -3.37 11.98 21.63
C LYS A 87 -2.17 11.09 21.28
N GLU A 88 -2.41 9.79 21.13
CA GLU A 88 -1.38 8.81 20.77
C GLU A 88 -0.81 9.09 19.38
N HIS A 89 -1.68 9.37 18.40
CA HIS A 89 -1.26 9.77 17.06
C HIS A 89 -0.40 11.03 17.07
N ARG A 90 -0.75 12.03 17.91
CA ARG A 90 0.04 13.26 18.03
C ARG A 90 1.42 13.00 18.65
N LEU A 91 1.49 12.18 19.70
CA LEU A 91 2.76 11.78 20.31
C LEU A 91 3.65 11.00 19.34
N ALA A 92 3.06 10.11 18.53
CA ALA A 92 3.78 9.39 17.48
C ALA A 92 4.35 10.35 16.43
N LEU A 93 3.58 11.35 16.01
CA LEU A 93 4.03 12.38 15.06
C LEU A 93 5.22 13.18 15.62
N TRP A 94 5.11 13.69 16.85
CA TRP A 94 6.21 14.41 17.50
C TRP A 94 7.46 13.54 17.65
N SER A 95 7.29 12.28 18.02
CA SER A 95 8.41 11.35 18.10
C SER A 95 9.05 11.07 16.73
N ALA A 96 8.27 11.06 15.65
CA ALA A 96 8.79 10.85 14.30
C ALA A 96 9.58 12.07 13.82
N VAL A 97 9.07 13.28 14.05
CA VAL A 97 9.78 14.55 13.73
C VAL A 97 11.05 14.68 14.57
N SER A 98 11.02 14.30 15.86
CA SER A 98 12.23 14.29 16.68
C SER A 98 13.28 13.30 16.16
N ALA A 99 12.87 12.19 15.52
CA ALA A 99 13.80 11.22 14.96
C ALA A 99 14.55 11.79 13.74
N THR A 100 13.92 12.63 12.92
CA THR A 100 14.58 13.18 11.72
C THR A 100 15.76 14.12 12.05
N ALA A 101 15.84 14.62 13.27
CA ALA A 101 16.97 15.41 13.74
C ALA A 101 18.18 14.56 14.18
N SER A 102 18.03 13.24 14.40
CA SER A 102 19.11 12.38 14.88
C SER A 102 19.79 11.64 13.73
N ARG A 103 21.08 11.94 13.52
CA ARG A 103 21.93 11.32 12.48
C ARG A 103 21.91 9.80 12.53
N ASP A 104 22.14 9.21 13.71
CA ASP A 104 22.19 7.76 13.92
C ASP A 104 20.90 7.06 13.47
N THR A 105 19.74 7.67 13.74
CA THR A 105 18.46 7.08 13.36
C THR A 105 18.20 7.14 11.85
N VAL A 106 18.72 8.16 11.16
CA VAL A 106 18.59 8.31 9.71
C VAL A 106 19.56 7.35 9.00
N GLU A 107 20.77 7.21 9.50
CA GLU A 107 21.78 6.27 8.99
C GLU A 107 21.35 4.81 9.17
N SER A 108 20.86 4.44 10.36
CA SER A 108 20.37 3.08 10.65
C SER A 108 19.19 2.65 9.76
N ARG A 109 18.46 3.60 9.16
CA ARG A 109 17.39 3.35 8.19
C ARG A 109 17.92 3.05 6.78
N GLY A 110 19.20 3.30 6.52
CA GLY A 110 19.88 3.04 5.24
C GLY A 110 19.85 4.22 4.27
N HIS A 111 19.81 5.45 4.79
CA HIS A 111 20.03 6.67 3.99
C HIS A 111 21.55 6.92 3.85
N LEU A 112 21.96 7.42 2.69
CA LEU A 112 23.36 7.76 2.39
C LEU A 112 23.51 9.27 2.28
N PHE A 113 24.45 9.84 3.03
CA PHE A 113 24.68 11.29 3.08
C PHE A 113 26.10 11.57 3.54
N ASP A 114 26.62 12.74 3.16
CA ASP A 114 27.98 13.13 3.51
C ASP A 114 28.19 13.23 5.04
N GLU A 115 29.42 12.96 5.48
CA GLU A 115 29.85 13.08 6.88
C GLU A 115 29.67 14.49 7.43
N LYS A 116 29.77 15.50 6.56
CA LYS A 116 29.73 16.93 6.94
C LYS A 116 28.33 17.48 7.22
N ILE A 117 27.27 16.70 6.94
CA ILE A 117 25.90 17.16 7.11
C ILE A 117 25.48 17.13 8.58
N SER A 118 24.97 18.25 9.06
CA SER A 118 24.27 18.35 10.34
C SER A 118 22.76 18.23 10.13
N PHE A 119 22.10 17.45 10.99
CA PHE A 119 20.64 17.33 11.00
C PHE A 119 20.04 18.20 12.12
N PRO A 120 18.87 18.82 11.91
CA PRO A 120 18.03 18.80 10.70
C PRO A 120 18.58 19.71 9.58
N ILE A 121 18.35 19.32 8.32
CA ILE A 121 18.71 20.14 7.15
C ILE A 121 17.60 21.18 6.95
N ILE A 122 17.91 22.44 7.24
CA ILE A 122 17.00 23.56 7.06
C ILE A 122 17.49 24.37 5.86
N VAL A 123 16.59 24.67 4.93
CA VAL A 123 16.93 25.45 3.73
C VAL A 123 16.02 26.66 3.58
N GLU A 124 16.53 27.70 2.93
CA GLU A 124 15.77 28.91 2.64
C GLU A 124 14.61 28.65 1.67
N ASP A 125 13.52 29.43 1.83
CA ASP A 125 12.31 29.36 0.99
C ASP A 125 12.58 29.58 -0.50
N LYS A 126 13.75 30.12 -0.88
CA LYS A 126 14.17 30.34 -2.27
C LYS A 126 14.19 29.04 -3.09
N ILE A 127 14.36 27.87 -2.47
CA ILE A 127 14.28 26.58 -3.16
C ILE A 127 12.90 26.37 -3.80
N ASN A 128 11.83 26.91 -3.23
CA ASN A 128 10.48 26.76 -3.79
C ASN A 128 10.31 27.47 -5.15
N ASN A 129 11.20 28.40 -5.48
CA ASN A 129 11.17 29.16 -6.74
C ASN A 129 11.89 28.45 -7.88
N LEU A 130 12.53 27.29 -7.64
CA LEU A 130 13.21 26.52 -8.69
C LEU A 130 12.18 25.89 -9.63
N GLU A 131 12.20 26.26 -10.91
CA GLU A 131 11.26 25.74 -11.90
C GLU A 131 11.78 24.48 -12.60
N ARG A 132 13.10 24.41 -12.83
CA ARG A 132 13.71 23.32 -13.60
C ARG A 132 14.20 22.22 -12.68
N THR A 133 13.91 20.98 -13.06
CA THR A 133 14.37 19.79 -12.33
C THR A 133 15.89 19.66 -12.26
N LYS A 134 16.62 20.15 -13.27
CA LYS A 134 18.09 20.18 -13.25
C LYS A 134 18.61 21.04 -12.09
N GLU A 135 18.04 22.23 -11.91
CA GLU A 135 18.43 23.16 -10.84
C GLU A 135 18.16 22.55 -9.45
N VAL A 136 17.07 21.79 -9.31
CA VAL A 136 16.76 21.07 -8.07
C VAL A 136 17.77 19.97 -7.77
N ILE A 137 18.21 19.21 -8.78
CA ILE A 137 19.23 18.16 -8.61
C ILE A 137 20.56 18.77 -8.18
N GLU A 138 20.98 19.84 -8.86
CA GLU A 138 22.22 20.57 -8.51
C GLU A 138 22.16 21.13 -7.08
N ALA A 139 21.00 21.62 -6.64
CA ALA A 139 20.81 22.09 -5.27
C ALA A 139 20.95 20.96 -4.24
N ILE A 140 20.41 19.76 -4.53
CA ILE A 140 20.48 18.59 -3.62
C ILE A 140 21.90 18.02 -3.56
N GLU A 141 22.62 18.00 -4.68
CA GLU A 141 24.03 17.60 -4.72
C GLU A 141 24.88 18.55 -3.89
N LYS A 142 24.65 19.87 -3.99
CA LYS A 142 25.31 20.88 -3.14
C LYS A 142 25.00 20.73 -1.66
N LEU A 143 23.84 20.17 -1.30
CA LEU A 143 23.46 19.87 0.08
C LEU A 143 24.12 18.58 0.62
N GLY A 144 24.81 17.81 -0.23
CA GLY A 144 25.49 16.56 0.15
C GLY A 144 24.57 15.34 0.30
N VAL A 145 23.36 15.39 -0.28
CA VAL A 145 22.36 14.29 -0.25
C VAL A 145 22.23 13.62 -1.64
N GLY A 146 23.20 13.84 -2.52
CA GLY A 146 23.22 13.28 -3.88
C GLY A 146 23.23 11.74 -3.89
N ASP A 147 23.95 11.12 -2.96
CA ASP A 147 24.04 9.65 -2.86
C ASP A 147 22.71 8.99 -2.46
N ASP A 148 21.91 9.64 -1.61
CA ASP A 148 20.57 9.11 -1.31
C ASP A 148 19.66 9.17 -2.54
N LEU A 149 19.84 10.19 -3.39
CA LEU A 149 19.09 10.34 -4.62
C LEU A 149 19.41 9.20 -5.59
N SER A 150 20.69 8.89 -5.80
CA SER A 150 21.12 7.79 -6.68
C SER A 150 20.64 6.43 -6.15
N ARG A 151 20.74 6.19 -4.83
CA ARG A 151 20.19 5.00 -4.16
C ARG A 151 18.69 4.83 -4.41
N SER A 152 17.92 5.92 -4.38
CA SER A 152 16.46 5.90 -4.58
C SER A 152 16.03 5.53 -6.01
N GLN A 153 16.91 5.71 -6.99
CA GLN A 153 16.66 5.42 -8.39
C GLN A 153 16.68 3.93 -8.70
N ILE A 154 17.33 3.11 -7.86
CA ILE A 154 17.39 1.66 -8.03
C ILE A 154 15.97 1.09 -7.98
N LYS A 155 15.51 0.52 -9.10
CA LYS A 155 14.20 -0.14 -9.22
C LYS A 155 14.40 -1.65 -9.17
N LYS A 156 13.71 -2.32 -8.25
CA LYS A 156 13.64 -3.77 -8.17
C LYS A 156 12.25 -4.24 -8.61
N ILE A 157 12.18 -5.34 -9.35
CA ILE A 157 10.92 -6.00 -9.66
C ILE A 157 10.35 -6.58 -8.36
N ARG A 158 9.10 -6.22 -8.04
CA ARG A 158 8.42 -6.71 -6.84
C ARG A 158 8.20 -8.22 -6.97
N ALA A 159 8.54 -9.01 -5.96
CA ALA A 159 8.23 -10.44 -5.95
C ALA A 159 6.72 -10.71 -5.70
N GLY A 160 6.20 -11.80 -6.28
CA GLY A 160 4.88 -12.36 -5.99
C GLY A 160 3.81 -12.17 -7.08
N LYS A 161 2.63 -12.74 -6.86
CA LYS A 161 1.52 -12.84 -7.85
C LYS A 161 0.97 -11.48 -8.33
N ILE A 162 1.15 -10.41 -7.55
CA ILE A 162 0.67 -9.06 -7.88
C ILE A 162 1.31 -8.54 -9.18
N ILE A 163 2.50 -9.01 -9.56
CA ILE A 163 3.14 -8.68 -10.84
C ILE A 163 2.20 -8.97 -12.01
N ALA A 164 1.51 -10.12 -11.98
CA ALA A 164 0.62 -10.54 -13.06
C ALA A 164 -0.68 -9.72 -13.11
N GLN A 165 -1.14 -9.17 -11.97
CA GLN A 165 -2.41 -8.44 -11.88
C GLN A 165 -2.26 -6.96 -12.22
N ASN A 166 -1.17 -6.32 -11.77
CA ASN A 166 -0.84 -4.93 -12.08
C ASN A 166 0.45 -4.90 -12.91
N ASN A 167 0.40 -5.50 -14.09
CA ASN A 167 1.57 -5.68 -14.94
C ASN A 167 2.19 -4.30 -15.28
N PRO A 168 3.39 -3.97 -14.78
CA PRO A 168 3.96 -2.62 -14.89
C PRO A 168 4.09 -2.14 -16.33
N TRP A 169 4.33 -3.07 -17.26
CA TRP A 169 4.51 -2.82 -18.68
C TRP A 169 3.24 -2.32 -19.39
N VAL A 170 2.05 -2.82 -19.03
CA VAL A 170 0.79 -2.35 -19.62
C VAL A 170 0.44 -0.94 -19.13
N HIS A 171 0.75 -0.63 -17.87
CA HIS A 171 0.58 0.72 -17.32
C HIS A 171 1.58 1.70 -17.93
N PHE A 172 2.85 1.29 -18.10
CA PHE A 172 3.89 2.07 -18.76
C PHE A 172 3.55 2.32 -20.23
N LEU A 173 3.09 1.32 -21.00
CA LEU A 173 2.65 1.51 -22.40
C LEU A 173 1.41 2.40 -22.53
N LYS A 174 0.40 2.24 -21.65
CA LYS A 174 -0.76 3.14 -21.63
C LYS A 174 -0.38 4.58 -21.28
N GLU A 175 0.58 4.78 -20.39
CA GLU A 175 1.10 6.09 -19.98
C GLU A 175 2.04 6.68 -21.04
N TYR A 176 2.79 5.85 -21.76
CA TYR A 176 3.65 6.25 -22.89
C TYR A 176 2.81 6.67 -24.11
N ILE A 177 1.75 5.93 -24.44
CA ILE A 177 0.78 6.28 -25.49
C ILE A 177 0.01 7.55 -25.12
N LYS A 178 -0.33 7.74 -23.83
CA LYS A 178 -0.99 8.96 -23.31
C LYS A 178 -0.05 10.17 -23.15
N LYS A 179 1.27 9.97 -23.09
CA LYS A 179 2.29 11.06 -23.12
C LYS A 179 2.65 11.50 -24.53
N ASN A 180 2.57 10.60 -25.51
CA ASN A 180 2.88 10.89 -26.92
C ASN A 180 1.66 11.41 -27.71
N GLY A 181 0.47 11.40 -27.11
CA GLY A 181 -0.68 12.20 -27.53
C GLY A 181 -1.08 13.15 -26.41
N SER A 182 -0.81 14.45 -26.60
CA SER A 182 -1.10 15.59 -25.70
C SER A 182 0.02 16.02 -24.74
N VAL A 183 0.67 17.10 -25.15
CA VAL A 183 1.69 17.90 -24.46
C VAL A 183 1.17 18.48 -23.13
N LYS A 184 1.90 18.23 -22.02
CA LYS A 184 2.21 19.21 -20.96
C LYS A 184 3.20 18.60 -19.97
N GLY A 185 4.38 19.22 -19.86
CA GLY A 185 5.52 18.73 -19.08
C GLY A 185 5.23 18.63 -17.58
N LYS A 186 5.13 17.40 -17.07
CA LYS A 186 5.39 16.98 -15.69
C LYS A 186 5.86 15.53 -15.75
N GLY A 187 7.13 15.33 -16.15
CA GLY A 187 7.57 14.06 -16.75
C GLY A 187 8.55 13.20 -15.95
N ASN A 188 9.36 13.78 -15.06
CA ASN A 188 10.34 13.05 -14.25
C ASN A 188 10.08 13.31 -12.77
N THR A 189 9.31 12.42 -12.14
CA THR A 189 9.12 12.45 -10.69
C THR A 189 10.35 11.86 -10.02
N LEU A 190 11.25 12.74 -9.55
CA LEU A 190 12.13 12.39 -8.44
C LEU A 190 11.24 11.84 -7.31
N LYS A 191 11.68 10.78 -6.63
CA LYS A 191 10.97 10.23 -5.46
C LYS A 191 11.20 11.13 -4.25
N MET A 192 10.86 12.40 -4.36
CA MET A 192 10.83 13.33 -3.24
C MET A 192 9.40 13.40 -2.73
N ALA A 193 9.20 13.06 -1.47
CA ALA A 193 7.92 13.29 -0.80
C ALA A 193 7.90 14.73 -0.30
N SER A 194 7.02 15.58 -0.86
CA SER A 194 6.73 16.88 -0.28
C SER A 194 5.59 16.74 0.73
N ILE A 195 5.73 17.40 1.88
CA ILE A 195 4.70 17.45 2.91
C ILE A 195 4.39 18.92 3.16
N GLU A 196 3.14 19.33 2.89
CA GLU A 196 2.68 20.66 3.26
C GLU A 196 2.36 20.74 4.76
N TYR A 197 2.97 21.71 5.45
CA TYR A 197 2.79 21.95 6.89
C TYR A 197 1.35 22.36 7.26
N ASN A 198 0.53 22.80 6.29
CA ASN A 198 -0.80 23.35 6.53
C ASN A 198 -1.82 22.35 7.12
N LYS A 199 -1.63 21.03 6.98
CA LYS A 199 -2.50 20.04 7.66
C LYS A 199 -2.25 19.91 9.17
N MET A 200 -1.14 20.45 9.70
CA MET A 200 -0.85 20.45 11.14
C MET A 200 -1.35 21.71 11.87
N LYS A 201 -1.75 22.75 11.14
CA LYS A 201 -1.94 24.13 11.65
C LYS A 201 -3.37 24.46 12.13
N LYS A 202 -4.04 23.56 12.88
CA LYS A 202 -5.15 23.98 13.78
C LYS A 202 -4.61 24.41 15.14
N LYS A 203 -3.70 25.40 15.13
CA LYS A 203 -3.39 26.41 16.17
C LYS A 203 -2.08 27.11 15.78
N LYS A 204 -2.10 28.45 15.89
CA LYS A 204 -1.07 29.41 15.51
C LYS A 204 0.32 29.07 16.08
N ASN A 205 1.32 28.99 15.21
CA ASN A 205 2.66 29.61 15.27
C ASN A 205 3.68 28.80 14.44
N ASN A 206 4.57 29.52 13.79
CA ASN A 206 5.51 29.04 12.78
C ASN A 206 6.53 28.05 13.35
N ILE A 207 6.59 26.85 12.76
CA ILE A 207 7.76 25.97 12.82
C ILE A 207 7.90 25.40 11.40
N ILE A 208 8.94 25.82 10.71
CA ILE A 208 9.42 25.24 9.45
C ILE A 208 10.35 24.10 9.89
N VAL A 209 10.09 22.87 9.42
CA VAL A 209 10.94 21.69 9.60
C VAL A 209 11.49 21.31 8.25
#